data_AF-A0A1A8FVC2-F1
#
_entry.id   AF-A0A1A8FVC2-F1
#
_cell.length_a   1.000
_cell.length_b   1.000
_cell.length_c   1.000
_cell.angle_alpha   90.00
_cell.angle_beta   90.00
_cell.angle_gamma   90.00
#
_symmetry.space_group_name_H-M   'P 1'
#
loop_
_entity.id
_entity.type
_entity.pdbx_description
1 polymer ?
#
loop_
_entity_poly.entity_id
_entity_poly.type
_entity_poly.pdbx_seq_one_letter_code
_entity_poly.pdbx_strand_id
1 'polypeptide(L)'
;MALVSELEETEHAQCTQITDIQQGISKWLSFISTQNQCPDPKYEKTSVREIHADLKQWSETLLQWEEHRGEKHLLCQQKLSELSQVLEKWLRKSHTRYERHPSPHSGALQGQKALSDLDRVVTELLKLLQVQVSDKSGNFRLIRSLVELLDLWVMKTSDVTGQFEMMSLSDWLKLEEALFKGQSLAEEALLIFPSGQRESRKDQNKLDLQKHTKC
;
A
#
# COMPACT_ATOMS: atom_id res chain seq x y z
N MET A 1 11.67 14.08 -13.93
CA MET A 1 10.55 14.03 -12.98
C MET A 1 9.48 12.98 -13.31
N ALA A 2 9.55 12.25 -14.45
CA ALA A 2 8.55 11.23 -14.81
C ALA A 2 8.47 10.05 -13.81
N LEU A 3 9.61 9.50 -13.36
CA LEU A 3 9.63 8.32 -12.48
C LEU A 3 8.92 8.54 -11.14
N VAL A 4 9.04 9.74 -10.55
CA VAL A 4 8.38 10.05 -9.28
C VAL A 4 6.87 10.17 -9.46
N SER A 5 6.42 10.85 -10.54
CA SER A 5 5.00 10.94 -10.88
C SER A 5 4.39 9.56 -11.14
N GLU A 6 5.08 8.70 -11.90
CA GLU A 6 4.63 7.34 -12.19
C GLU A 6 4.50 6.48 -10.91
N LEU A 7 5.42 6.65 -9.95
CA LEU A 7 5.35 5.97 -8.66
C LEU A 7 4.18 6.46 -7.82
N GLU A 8 3.96 7.78 -7.74
CA GLU A 8 2.84 8.37 -7.00
C GLU A 8 1.48 7.97 -7.60
N GLU A 9 1.36 7.95 -8.93
CA GLU A 9 0.14 7.50 -9.63
C GLU A 9 -0.14 6.01 -9.39
N THR A 10 0.90 5.18 -9.44
CA THR A 10 0.78 3.74 -9.16
C THR A 10 0.39 3.50 -7.70
N GLU A 11 1.01 4.21 -6.76
CA GLU A 11 0.69 4.12 -5.34
C GLU A 11 -0.74 4.57 -5.06
N HIS A 12 -1.20 5.66 -5.69
CA HIS A 12 -2.57 6.13 -5.53
C HIS A 12 -3.59 5.13 -6.08
N ALA A 13 -3.36 4.59 -7.28
CA ALA A 13 -4.20 3.54 -7.84
C ALA A 13 -4.24 2.31 -6.94
N GLN A 14 -3.12 1.95 -6.32
CA GLN A 14 -3.04 0.86 -5.34
C GLN A 14 -3.85 1.17 -4.07
N CYS A 15 -3.74 2.38 -3.55
CA CYS A 15 -4.54 2.79 -2.40
C CYS A 15 -6.05 2.69 -2.72
N THR A 16 -6.48 3.16 -3.89
CA THR A 16 -7.89 3.14 -4.31
C THR A 16 -8.45 1.73 -4.38
N GLN A 17 -7.77 0.77 -5.03
CA GLN A 17 -8.37 -0.57 -5.13
C GLN A 17 -8.34 -1.32 -3.79
N ILE A 18 -7.36 -1.10 -2.91
CA ILE A 18 -7.43 -1.67 -1.55
C ILE A 18 -8.63 -1.09 -0.80
N THR A 19 -8.89 0.21 -0.92
CA THR A 19 -10.07 0.85 -0.34
C THR A 19 -11.37 0.24 -0.89
N ASP A 20 -11.46 0.01 -2.20
CA ASP A 20 -12.64 -0.62 -2.82
C ASP A 20 -12.86 -2.06 -2.31
N ILE A 21 -11.78 -2.85 -2.22
CA ILE A 21 -11.81 -4.21 -1.66
C ILE A 21 -12.23 -4.16 -0.20
N GLN A 22 -11.68 -3.26 0.60
CA GLN A 22 -12.02 -3.08 2.01
C GLN A 22 -13.51 -2.75 2.19
N GLN A 23 -14.06 -1.85 1.37
CA GLN A 23 -15.49 -1.53 1.39
C GLN A 23 -16.35 -2.74 1.03
N GLY A 24 -15.93 -3.52 0.04
CA GLY A 24 -16.58 -4.77 -0.34
C GLY A 24 -16.57 -5.81 0.78
N ILE A 25 -15.42 -6.02 1.43
CA ILE A 25 -15.27 -6.91 2.59
C ILE A 25 -16.20 -6.44 3.71
N SER A 26 -16.21 -5.15 4.03
CA SER A 26 -17.08 -4.56 5.06
C SER A 26 -18.57 -4.79 4.77
N LYS A 27 -18.98 -4.66 3.50
CA LYS A 27 -20.36 -4.94 3.06
C LYS A 27 -20.75 -6.39 3.36
N TRP A 28 -19.93 -7.36 2.94
CA TRP A 28 -20.25 -8.78 3.16
C TRP A 28 -20.14 -9.20 4.61
N LEU A 29 -19.17 -8.65 5.35
CA LEU A 29 -19.05 -8.86 6.79
C LEU A 29 -20.31 -8.40 7.51
N SER A 30 -20.81 -7.18 7.23
CA SER A 30 -22.05 -6.68 7.83
C SER A 30 -23.27 -7.56 7.49
N PHE A 31 -23.36 -8.05 6.25
CA PHE A 31 -24.44 -8.96 5.84
C PHE A 31 -24.39 -10.27 6.62
N ILE A 32 -23.23 -10.93 6.67
CA ILE A 32 -23.08 -12.24 7.31
C ILE A 32 -23.26 -12.13 8.82
N SER A 33 -22.66 -11.12 9.47
CA SER A 33 -22.83 -10.90 10.91
C SER A 33 -24.29 -10.69 11.30
N THR A 34 -25.06 -9.95 10.48
CA THR A 34 -26.50 -9.74 10.71
C THR A 34 -27.29 -11.05 10.60
N GLN A 35 -26.96 -11.90 9.63
CA GLN A 35 -27.61 -13.19 9.44
C GLN A 35 -27.25 -14.18 10.56
N ASN A 36 -25.97 -14.26 10.97
CA ASN A 36 -25.50 -15.14 12.02
C ASN A 36 -26.07 -14.80 13.41
N GLN A 37 -26.48 -13.56 13.64
CA GLN A 37 -27.17 -13.15 14.88
C GLN A 37 -28.65 -13.56 14.92
N CYS A 38 -29.23 -13.96 13.78
CA CYS A 38 -30.63 -14.37 13.72
C CYS A 38 -30.80 -15.81 14.23
N PRO A 39 -31.85 -16.13 15.01
CA PRO A 39 -32.10 -17.50 15.49
C PRO A 39 -32.34 -18.54 14.40
N ASP A 40 -32.77 -18.09 13.21
CA ASP A 40 -32.98 -18.90 12.00
C ASP A 40 -32.36 -18.14 10.81
N PRO A 41 -31.02 -18.24 10.60
CA PRO A 41 -30.31 -17.52 9.55
C PRO A 41 -30.80 -17.93 8.17
N LYS A 42 -31.14 -16.95 7.31
CA LYS A 42 -31.61 -17.21 5.96
C LYS A 42 -30.65 -16.64 4.95
N TYR A 43 -29.79 -17.51 4.46
CA TYR A 43 -28.86 -17.21 3.38
C TYR A 43 -29.54 -17.44 2.03
N GLU A 44 -29.61 -16.39 1.22
CA GLU A 44 -30.08 -16.55 -0.16
C GLU A 44 -29.01 -17.28 -0.99
N LYS A 45 -29.43 -18.19 -1.88
CA LYS A 45 -28.50 -18.90 -2.79
C LYS A 45 -27.74 -17.93 -3.71
N THR A 46 -28.34 -16.79 -4.02
CA THR A 46 -27.73 -15.69 -4.78
C THR A 46 -26.55 -15.08 -4.03
N SER A 47 -26.65 -14.92 -2.70
CA SER A 47 -25.59 -14.32 -1.89
C SER A 47 -24.27 -15.07 -1.98
N VAL A 48 -24.28 -16.41 -1.96
CA VAL A 48 -23.02 -17.21 -2.09
C VAL A 48 -22.35 -16.97 -3.44
N ARG A 49 -23.13 -16.85 -4.52
CA ARG A 49 -22.59 -16.58 -5.86
C ARG A 49 -22.00 -15.18 -5.97
N GLU A 50 -22.68 -14.19 -5.40
CA GLU A 50 -22.21 -12.80 -5.38
C GLU A 50 -20.93 -12.66 -4.54
N ILE A 51 -20.90 -13.27 -3.34
CA ILE A 51 -19.69 -13.32 -2.51
C ILE A 51 -18.55 -14.01 -3.26
N HIS A 52 -18.80 -15.15 -3.90
CA HIS A 52 -17.77 -15.85 -4.69
C HIS A 52 -17.21 -14.96 -5.81
N ALA A 53 -18.09 -14.29 -6.56
CA ALA A 53 -17.69 -13.41 -7.66
C ALA A 53 -16.81 -12.25 -7.15
N ASP A 54 -17.21 -11.62 -6.05
CA ASP A 54 -16.48 -10.52 -5.44
C ASP A 54 -15.11 -10.99 -4.90
N LEU A 55 -15.06 -12.10 -4.15
CA LEU A 55 -13.81 -12.68 -3.64
C LEU A 55 -12.82 -13.00 -4.79
N LYS A 56 -13.34 -13.57 -5.87
CA LYS A 56 -12.55 -13.91 -7.06
C LYS A 56 -12.01 -12.66 -7.73
N GLN A 57 -12.86 -11.66 -7.96
CA GLN A 57 -12.45 -10.40 -8.55
C GLN A 57 -11.36 -9.72 -7.71
N TRP A 58 -11.52 -9.69 -6.38
CA TRP A 58 -10.54 -9.06 -5.49
C TRP A 58 -9.20 -9.79 -5.50
N SER A 59 -9.23 -11.14 -5.47
CA SER A 59 -8.00 -11.92 -5.57
C SER A 59 -7.27 -11.66 -6.89
N GLU A 60 -7.98 -11.73 -8.02
CA GLU A 60 -7.40 -11.47 -9.35
C GLU A 60 -6.81 -10.06 -9.46
N THR A 61 -7.50 -9.06 -8.90
CA THR A 61 -7.05 -7.67 -8.88
C THR A 61 -5.74 -7.51 -8.10
N LEU A 62 -5.65 -8.10 -6.91
CA LEU A 62 -4.45 -8.06 -6.08
C LEU A 62 -3.30 -8.89 -6.66
N LEU A 63 -3.61 -10.00 -7.33
CA LEU A 63 -2.60 -10.84 -7.99
C LEU A 63 -1.97 -10.11 -9.18
N GLN A 64 -2.79 -9.44 -9.99
CA GLN A 64 -2.29 -8.58 -11.07
C GLN A 64 -1.30 -7.54 -10.54
N TRP A 65 -1.51 -7.00 -9.34
CA TRP A 65 -0.54 -6.10 -8.75
C TRP A 65 0.78 -6.76 -8.41
N GLU A 66 0.77 -7.97 -7.84
CA GLU A 66 2.02 -8.69 -7.55
C GLU A 66 2.84 -8.87 -8.84
N GLU A 67 2.19 -9.26 -9.93
CA GLU A 67 2.83 -9.48 -11.23
C GLU A 67 3.39 -8.19 -11.84
N HIS A 68 2.57 -7.13 -11.93
CA HIS A 68 2.99 -5.85 -12.51
C HIS A 68 4.03 -5.13 -11.63
N ARG A 69 4.09 -5.45 -10.33
CA ARG A 69 5.08 -4.89 -9.41
C ARG A 69 6.47 -5.44 -9.72
N GLY A 70 6.63 -6.74 -9.95
CA GLY A 70 7.95 -7.38 -10.10
C GLY A 70 8.85 -6.68 -11.13
N GLU A 71 8.30 -6.39 -12.31
CA GLU A 71 9.03 -5.77 -13.41
C GLU A 71 9.32 -4.28 -13.16
N LYS A 72 8.30 -3.51 -12.73
CA LYS A 72 8.44 -2.08 -12.47
C LYS A 72 9.35 -1.79 -11.29
N HIS A 73 9.32 -2.64 -10.27
CA HIS A 73 10.13 -2.55 -9.07
C HIS A 73 11.61 -2.74 -9.37
N LEU A 74 11.96 -3.78 -10.13
CA LEU A 74 13.34 -4.02 -10.54
C LEU A 74 13.88 -2.85 -11.37
N LEU A 75 13.08 -2.33 -12.29
CA LEU A 75 13.45 -1.15 -13.09
C LEU A 75 13.68 0.09 -12.21
N CYS A 76 12.82 0.32 -11.20
CA CYS A 76 12.99 1.43 -10.27
C CYS A 76 14.27 1.28 -9.42
N GLN A 77 14.58 0.06 -8.95
CA GLN A 77 15.83 -0.21 -8.24
C GLN A 77 17.07 0.06 -9.11
N GLN A 78 17.04 -0.37 -10.37
CA GLN A 78 18.13 -0.12 -11.32
C GLN A 78 18.32 1.38 -11.55
N LYS A 79 17.24 2.11 -11.85
CA LYS A 79 17.29 3.58 -12.04
C LYS A 79 17.77 4.32 -10.80
N LEU A 80 17.34 3.91 -9.60
CA LEU A 80 17.83 4.49 -8.34
C LEU A 80 19.32 4.22 -8.11
N SER A 81 19.80 3.02 -8.47
CA SER A 81 21.22 2.68 -8.40
C SER A 81 22.05 3.53 -9.36
N GLU A 82 21.61 3.69 -10.61
CA GLU A 82 22.25 4.55 -11.60
C GLU A 82 22.30 6.01 -11.15
N LEU A 83 21.18 6.54 -10.64
CA LEU A 83 21.10 7.90 -10.10
C LEU A 83 22.09 8.08 -8.94
N SER A 84 22.15 7.12 -8.02
CA SER A 84 23.09 7.13 -6.90
C SER A 84 24.54 7.18 -7.38
N GLN A 85 24.90 6.36 -8.37
CA GLN A 85 26.26 6.35 -8.94
C GLN A 85 26.61 7.66 -9.64
N VAL A 86 25.68 8.25 -10.39
CA VAL A 86 25.89 9.55 -11.06
C VAL A 86 26.10 10.66 -10.04
N LEU A 87 25.28 10.68 -8.99
CA LEU A 87 25.38 11.67 -7.91
C LEU A 87 26.68 11.53 -7.13
N GLU A 88 27.11 10.31 -6.81
CA GLU A 88 28.38 10.06 -6.14
C GLU A 88 29.57 10.53 -7.00
N LYS A 89 29.57 10.23 -8.30
CA LYS A 89 30.60 10.70 -9.24
C LYS A 89 30.63 12.23 -9.35
N TRP A 90 29.45 12.86 -9.39
CA TRP A 90 29.34 14.32 -9.45
C TRP A 90 29.85 14.97 -8.16
N LEU A 91 29.43 14.48 -6.99
CA LEU A 91 29.88 14.94 -5.68
C LEU A 91 31.39 14.83 -5.52
N ARG A 92 31.97 13.68 -5.89
CA ARG A 92 33.41 13.46 -5.84
C ARG A 92 34.17 14.48 -6.69
N LYS A 93 33.73 14.71 -7.93
CA LYS A 93 34.33 15.71 -8.83
C LYS A 93 34.19 17.13 -8.28
N SER A 94 33.05 17.47 -7.69
CA SER A 94 32.78 18.77 -7.07
C SER A 94 33.69 19.01 -5.87
N HIS A 95 33.82 18.04 -4.95
CA HIS A 95 34.73 18.11 -3.82
C HIS A 95 36.18 18.33 -4.26
N THR A 96 36.68 17.51 -5.19
CA THR A 96 38.05 17.65 -5.69
C THR A 96 38.31 19.02 -6.33
N ARG A 97 37.29 19.65 -6.94
CA ARG A 97 37.41 21.00 -7.51
C ARG A 97 37.57 22.06 -6.43
N TYR A 98 36.80 21.97 -5.33
CA TYR A 98 36.89 22.92 -4.22
C TYR A 98 38.18 22.73 -3.41
N GLU A 99 38.66 21.50 -3.22
CA GLU A 99 39.93 21.22 -2.53
C GLU A 99 41.16 21.74 -3.29
N ARG A 100 41.13 21.71 -4.62
CA ARG A 100 42.24 22.20 -5.46
C ARG A 100 42.29 23.71 -5.61
N HIS A 101 41.18 24.40 -5.33
CA HIS A 101 41.08 25.86 -5.42
C HIS A 101 40.52 26.44 -4.12
N PRO A 102 41.25 26.36 -2.99
CA PRO A 102 40.88 27.06 -1.78
C PRO A 102 40.99 28.56 -2.05
N SER A 103 39.86 29.20 -2.41
CA SER A 103 39.81 30.64 -2.54
C SER A 103 39.95 31.26 -1.14
N PRO A 104 40.78 32.31 -0.98
CA PRO A 104 40.98 32.99 0.31
C PRO A 104 39.73 33.77 0.79
N HIS A 105 38.63 33.73 0.03
CA HIS A 105 37.39 34.44 0.33
C HIS A 105 36.35 33.53 1.00
N SER A 106 35.53 34.10 1.89
CA SER A 106 34.45 33.42 2.62
C SER A 106 33.46 32.64 1.74
N GLY A 107 33.36 32.98 0.45
CA GLY A 107 32.54 32.27 -0.53
C GLY A 107 32.96 30.81 -0.81
N ALA A 108 34.24 30.45 -0.62
CA ALA A 108 34.71 29.07 -0.79
C ALA A 108 34.18 28.14 0.31
N LEU A 109 34.19 28.63 1.56
CA LEU A 109 33.61 27.95 2.73
C LEU A 109 32.09 27.81 2.58
N GLN A 110 31.42 28.82 2.02
CA GLN A 110 29.99 28.78 1.75
C GLN A 110 29.62 27.77 0.66
N GLY A 111 30.40 27.69 -0.42
CA GLY A 111 30.23 26.70 -1.49
C GLY A 111 30.45 25.27 -1.02
N GLN A 112 31.46 25.04 -0.17
CA GLN A 112 31.72 23.73 0.42
C GLN A 112 30.59 23.31 1.37
N LYS A 113 30.10 24.22 2.23
CA LYS A 113 28.96 23.96 3.11
C LYS A 113 27.69 23.64 2.31
N ALA A 114 27.40 24.41 1.25
CA ALA A 114 26.26 24.14 0.38
C ALA A 114 26.34 22.78 -0.32
N LEU A 115 27.55 22.35 -0.72
CA LEU A 115 27.78 21.03 -1.31
C LEU A 115 27.54 19.91 -0.29
N SER A 116 27.99 20.07 0.96
CA SER A 116 27.73 19.11 2.04
C SER A 116 26.25 19.05 2.44
N ASP A 117 25.56 20.19 2.48
CA ASP A 117 24.11 20.23 2.73
C ASP A 117 23.33 19.55 1.60
N LEU A 118 23.74 19.74 0.34
CA LEU A 118 23.15 19.07 -0.82
C LEU A 118 23.39 17.56 -0.78
N ASP A 119 24.61 17.11 -0.47
CA ASP A 119 24.95 15.69 -0.30
C ASP A 119 24.07 15.02 0.76
N ARG A 120 23.88 15.68 1.91
CA ARG A 120 22.99 15.20 2.98
C ARG A 120 21.56 15.00 2.45
N VAL A 121 20.98 16.03 1.85
CA VAL A 121 19.58 15.99 1.38
C VAL A 121 19.40 14.93 0.29
N VAL A 122 20.34 14.85 -0.66
CA VAL A 122 20.30 13.86 -1.74
C VAL A 122 20.40 12.44 -1.18
N THR A 123 21.30 12.21 -0.22
CA THR A 123 21.46 10.90 0.43
C THR A 123 20.21 10.50 1.22
N GLU A 124 19.57 11.44 1.91
CA GLU A 124 18.31 11.20 2.63
C GLU A 124 17.18 10.85 1.66
N LEU A 125 17.01 11.60 0.58
CA LEU A 125 15.99 11.33 -0.45
C LEU A 125 16.21 9.96 -1.12
N LEU A 126 17.46 9.63 -1.45
CA LEU A 126 17.82 8.31 -2.00
C LEU A 126 17.49 7.18 -1.04
N LYS A 127 17.76 7.35 0.27
CA LYS A 127 17.39 6.36 1.29
C LYS A 127 15.87 6.20 1.39
N LEU A 128 15.11 7.31 1.38
CA LEU A 128 13.64 7.26 1.42
C LEU A 128 13.07 6.54 0.20
N LEU A 129 13.54 6.88 -1.00
CA LEU A 129 13.15 6.20 -2.24
C LEU A 129 13.57 4.73 -2.23
N GLN A 130 14.76 4.40 -1.71
CA GLN A 130 15.21 3.02 -1.58
C GLN A 130 14.35 2.23 -0.60
N VAL A 131 13.88 2.84 0.49
CA VAL A 131 12.95 2.21 1.44
C VAL A 131 11.59 1.98 0.81
N GLN A 132 11.03 2.96 0.10
CA GLN A 132 9.75 2.82 -0.62
C GLN A 132 9.81 1.76 -1.71
N VAL A 133 10.90 1.74 -2.48
CA VAL A 133 11.10 0.71 -3.49
C VAL A 133 11.34 -0.62 -2.79
N SER A 134 12.23 -0.73 -1.81
CA SER A 134 12.46 -2.00 -1.12
C SER A 134 11.20 -2.53 -0.44
N ASP A 135 11.01 -3.85 -0.47
CA ASP A 135 9.85 -4.50 0.15
C ASP A 135 9.84 -4.46 1.70
N LYS A 136 10.63 -3.56 2.28
CA LYS A 136 10.81 -3.41 3.73
C LYS A 136 9.64 -2.70 4.40
N SER A 137 8.70 -2.15 3.64
CA SER A 137 7.48 -1.51 4.16
C SER A 137 6.45 -2.51 4.69
N GLY A 138 6.60 -3.81 4.41
CA GLY A 138 5.68 -4.85 4.90
C GLY A 138 4.36 -4.95 4.13
N ASN A 139 4.04 -3.96 3.28
CA ASN A 139 2.81 -3.92 2.49
C ASN A 139 2.60 -5.17 1.64
N PHE A 140 3.64 -5.64 0.95
CA PHE A 140 3.55 -6.84 0.12
C PHE A 140 3.19 -8.09 0.93
N ARG A 141 3.71 -8.21 2.15
CA ARG A 141 3.37 -9.33 3.03
C ARG A 141 1.89 -9.31 3.40
N LEU A 142 1.34 -8.13 3.70
CA LEU A 142 -0.08 -7.96 4.00
C LEU A 142 -0.94 -8.27 2.78
N ILE A 143 -0.59 -7.73 1.61
CA ILE A 143 -1.31 -7.99 0.35
C ILE A 143 -1.28 -9.47 -0.01
N ARG A 144 -0.12 -10.11 0.08
CA ARG A 144 0.02 -11.56 -0.12
C ARG A 144 -0.86 -12.36 0.84
N SER A 145 -0.85 -12.00 2.12
CA SER A 145 -1.70 -12.67 3.12
C SER A 145 -3.19 -12.48 2.82
N LEU A 146 -3.57 -11.32 2.29
CA LEU A 146 -4.95 -11.05 1.86
C LEU A 146 -5.31 -11.89 0.62
N VAL A 147 -4.43 -11.97 -0.38
CA VAL A 147 -4.62 -12.83 -1.56
C VAL A 147 -4.80 -14.30 -1.16
N GLU A 148 -3.89 -14.83 -0.34
CA GLU A 148 -3.96 -16.22 0.15
C GLU A 148 -5.29 -16.51 0.89
N LEU A 149 -5.77 -15.55 1.68
CA LEU A 149 -7.06 -15.63 2.36
C LEU A 149 -8.22 -15.63 1.38
N LEU A 150 -8.22 -14.73 0.39
CA LEU A 150 -9.26 -14.63 -0.62
C LEU A 150 -9.31 -15.90 -1.48
N ASP A 151 -8.18 -16.38 -1.98
CA ASP A 151 -8.08 -17.59 -2.81
C ASP A 151 -8.60 -18.84 -2.09
N LEU A 152 -8.26 -18.99 -0.80
CA LEU A 152 -8.79 -20.07 0.02
C LEU A 152 -10.32 -20.09 0.02
N TRP A 153 -10.94 -18.90 0.10
CA TRP A 153 -12.39 -18.77 0.10
C TRP A 153 -13.01 -18.80 -1.28
N VAL A 154 -12.31 -18.38 -2.33
CA VAL A 154 -12.70 -18.62 -3.73
C VAL A 154 -12.84 -20.11 -3.98
N MET A 155 -11.86 -20.92 -3.56
CA MET A 155 -11.91 -22.38 -3.70
C MET A 155 -13.10 -22.97 -2.94
N LYS A 156 -13.27 -22.63 -1.66
CA LYS A 156 -14.37 -23.14 -0.83
C LYS A 156 -15.76 -22.74 -1.34
N THR A 157 -15.91 -21.53 -1.87
CA THR A 157 -17.18 -21.05 -2.42
C THR A 157 -17.44 -21.59 -3.83
N SER A 158 -16.39 -21.97 -4.57
CA SER A 158 -16.52 -22.60 -5.90
C SER A 158 -17.19 -23.99 -5.81
N ASP A 159 -16.82 -24.78 -4.80
CA ASP A 159 -17.40 -26.11 -4.56
C ASP A 159 -18.91 -26.01 -4.31
N VAL A 160 -19.31 -25.00 -3.53
CA VAL A 160 -20.72 -24.73 -3.17
C VAL A 160 -21.50 -24.08 -4.30
N THR A 161 -20.86 -23.36 -5.22
CA THR A 161 -21.56 -22.75 -6.37
C THR A 161 -21.75 -23.73 -7.53
N GLY A 162 -20.87 -24.74 -7.66
CA GLY A 162 -20.97 -25.80 -8.66
C GLY A 162 -21.93 -26.94 -8.29
N GLN A 163 -22.10 -27.22 -7.00
CA GLN A 163 -23.06 -28.19 -6.48
C GLN A 163 -24.26 -27.42 -5.93
N PHE A 164 -25.51 -27.81 -6.21
CA PHE A 164 -26.70 -27.07 -5.73
C PHE A 164 -26.91 -27.09 -4.19
N GLU A 165 -25.87 -27.43 -3.43
CA GLU A 165 -25.80 -27.50 -1.98
C GLU A 165 -25.75 -26.12 -1.33
N MET A 166 -26.30 -26.00 -0.13
CA MET A 166 -26.16 -24.82 0.70
C MET A 166 -24.88 -24.93 1.52
N MET A 167 -24.14 -23.82 1.62
CA MET A 167 -23.04 -23.71 2.57
C MET A 167 -23.55 -23.97 3.99
N SER A 168 -22.79 -24.78 4.76
CA SER A 168 -23.15 -25.09 6.14
C SER A 168 -23.07 -23.85 7.04
N LEU A 169 -23.84 -23.81 8.12
CA LEU A 169 -23.74 -22.73 9.11
C LEU A 169 -22.31 -22.60 9.69
N SER A 170 -21.59 -23.71 9.83
CA SER A 170 -20.19 -23.67 10.29
C SER A 170 -19.29 -22.96 9.28
N ASP A 171 -19.53 -23.14 7.98
CA ASP A 171 -18.72 -22.49 6.95
C ASP A 171 -19.06 -21.01 6.79
N TRP A 172 -20.32 -20.61 7.04
CA TRP A 172 -20.69 -19.20 7.16
C TRP A 172 -19.97 -18.49 8.31
N LEU A 173 -19.88 -19.12 9.49
CA LEU A 173 -19.13 -18.56 10.62
C LEU A 173 -17.63 -18.43 10.30
N LYS A 174 -17.04 -19.44 9.67
CA LYS A 174 -15.64 -19.37 9.24
C LYS A 174 -15.41 -18.28 8.17
N LEU A 175 -16.37 -18.07 7.28
CA LEU A 175 -16.31 -17.01 6.26
C LEU A 175 -16.36 -15.63 6.93
N GLU A 176 -17.22 -15.45 7.93
CA GLU A 176 -17.26 -14.23 8.74
C GLU A 176 -15.91 -13.93 9.39
N GLU A 177 -15.31 -14.91 10.07
CA GLU A 177 -13.98 -14.76 10.67
C GLU A 177 -12.90 -14.40 9.65
N ALA A 178 -12.98 -14.98 8.45
CA ALA A 178 -12.03 -14.71 7.40
C ALA A 178 -12.20 -13.31 6.79
N LEU A 179 -13.44 -12.86 6.58
CA LEU A 179 -13.71 -11.50 6.14
C LEU A 179 -13.27 -10.48 7.19
N PHE A 180 -13.46 -10.79 8.49
CA PHE A 180 -12.93 -9.96 9.57
C PHE A 180 -11.40 -9.87 9.52
N LYS A 181 -10.69 -10.98 9.33
CA LYS A 181 -9.23 -10.97 9.14
C LYS A 181 -8.82 -10.21 7.87
N GLY A 182 -9.54 -10.39 6.78
CA GLY A 182 -9.31 -9.68 5.52
C GLY A 182 -9.47 -8.16 5.68
N GLN A 183 -10.46 -7.73 6.46
CA GLN A 183 -10.68 -6.33 6.82
C GLN A 183 -9.47 -5.76 7.57
N SER A 184 -8.98 -6.46 8.59
CA SER A 184 -7.79 -6.02 9.35
C SER A 184 -6.54 -5.94 8.46
N LEU A 185 -6.33 -6.92 7.57
CA LEU A 185 -5.21 -6.90 6.63
C LEU A 185 -5.28 -5.72 5.65
N ALA A 186 -6.48 -5.40 5.14
CA ALA A 186 -6.68 -4.26 4.26
C ALA A 186 -6.47 -2.93 5.00
N GLU A 187 -6.93 -2.80 6.24
CA GLU A 187 -6.69 -1.64 7.11
C GLU A 187 -5.19 -1.41 7.36
N GLU A 188 -4.47 -2.47 7.75
CA GLU A 188 -3.03 -2.40 7.97
C GLU A 188 -2.27 -2.01 6.71
N ALA A 189 -2.68 -2.53 5.54
CA ALA A 189 -2.05 -2.18 4.26
C ALA A 189 -2.25 -0.69 3.93
N LEU A 190 -3.46 -0.15 4.16
CA LEU A 190 -3.77 1.26 3.91
C LEU A 190 -2.97 2.23 4.79
N LEU A 191 -2.63 1.86 6.03
CA LEU A 191 -1.85 2.69 6.95
C LEU A 191 -0.40 2.91 6.51
N ILE A 192 0.14 1.99 5.71
CA ILE A 192 1.52 2.05 5.25
C ILE A 192 1.64 2.96 4.02
N PHE A 193 0.56 3.19 3.27
CA PHE A 193 0.60 4.10 2.13
C PHE A 193 0.69 5.57 2.58
N PRO A 194 1.68 6.35 2.08
CA PRO A 194 1.76 7.80 2.27
C PRO A 194 0.46 8.57 1.99
N SER A 195 -0.35 8.12 1.03
CA SER A 195 -1.67 8.69 0.74
C SER A 195 -2.65 8.57 1.92
N GLY A 196 -2.70 7.43 2.59
CA GLY A 196 -3.53 7.20 3.78
C GLY A 196 -3.12 8.09 4.98
N GLN A 197 -1.82 8.35 5.14
CA GLN A 197 -1.33 9.31 6.14
C GLN A 197 -1.70 10.78 5.82
N ARG A 198 -1.83 11.13 4.53
CA ARG A 198 -2.15 12.50 4.11
C ARG A 198 -3.63 12.86 4.40
N GLU A 199 -4.53 11.88 4.34
CA GLU A 199 -5.94 12.04 4.74
C GLU A 199 -6.10 12.03 6.26
N SER A 200 -5.43 11.11 6.96
CA SER A 200 -5.38 11.08 8.44
C SER A 200 -4.90 12.43 9.04
N ARG A 201 -3.88 13.07 8.45
CA ARG A 201 -3.42 14.41 8.87
C ARG A 201 -4.44 15.51 8.59
N LYS A 202 -5.24 15.42 7.53
CA LYS A 202 -6.29 16.40 7.25
C LYS A 202 -7.41 16.30 8.29
N ASP A 203 -7.74 15.09 8.73
CA ASP A 203 -8.78 14.86 9.74
C ASP A 203 -8.32 15.25 11.15
N GLN A 204 -7.06 15.02 11.50
CA GLN A 204 -6.46 15.56 12.74
C GLN A 204 -6.46 17.10 12.75
N ASN A 205 -6.07 17.74 11.65
CA ASN A 205 -6.11 19.21 11.55
C ASN A 205 -7.54 19.77 11.64
N LYS A 206 -8.56 19.06 11.14
CA LYS A 206 -9.98 19.43 11.29
C LYS A 206 -10.47 19.29 12.73
N LEU A 207 -10.09 18.21 13.41
CA LEU A 207 -10.43 17.95 14.81
C LEU A 207 -9.79 18.98 15.76
N ASP A 208 -8.57 19.42 15.48
CA ASP A 208 -7.89 20.43 16.29
C ASP A 208 -8.43 21.84 16.03
N LEU A 209 -8.86 22.17 14.81
CA LEU A 209 -9.54 23.44 14.53
C LEU A 209 -10.87 23.58 15.30
N GLN A 210 -11.60 22.48 15.50
CA GLN A 210 -12.87 22.47 16.24
C GLN A 210 -12.69 22.61 17.76
N LYS A 211 -11.52 22.25 18.30
CA LYS A 211 -11.18 22.48 19.72
C LYS A 211 -10.82 23.94 19.99
N HIS A 212 -10.31 24.66 18.99
CA HIS A 212 -9.91 26.07 19.11
C HIS A 212 -11.02 27.09 18.82
N THR A 213 -12.22 26.65 18.40
CA THR A 213 -13.37 27.55 18.14
C THR A 213 -14.45 27.53 19.23
N LYS A 214 -14.21 26.85 20.36
CA LYS A 214 -15.08 26.92 21.56
C LYS A 214 -14.38 27.68 22.69
N CYS A 215 -14.28 28.99 22.53
CA CYS A 215 -14.18 29.96 23.63
C CYS A 215 -15.13 31.12 23.33
#